data_AF-U7PB75-F1
#
_entry.id   AF-U7PB75-F1
#
_cell.length_a   1.000
_cell.length_b   1.000
_cell.length_c   1.000
_cell.angle_alpha   90.00
_cell.angle_beta   90.00
_cell.angle_gamma   90.00
#
_symmetry.space_group_name_H-M   'P 1'
#
loop_
_entity.id
_entity.type
_entity.pdbx_description
1 polymer ?
#
loop_
_entity_poly.entity_id
_entity_poly.type
_entity_poly.pdbx_seq_one_letter_code
_entity_poly.pdbx_strand_id
1 'polypeptide(L)'
;MPFDTALHQEFDRTLWQGRIDPEPDSERWHQKIQPLAEGATPGCALLGFACDAGVARNQGRVGAAEGPAALRRALAPLAWHRQGPAYDAGDVRCEGDAMEEAQQELADRLAPMLGEGHLPIVLGGGHEV
;
A
#
# COMPACT_ATOMS: atom_id res chain seq x y z
N MET A 1 -13.09 -16.77 -0.38
CA MET A 1 -13.60 -16.29 -1.68
C MET A 1 -12.38 -15.97 -2.53
N PRO A 2 -12.29 -16.36 -3.81
CA PRO A 2 -11.25 -15.79 -4.66
C PRO A 2 -11.48 -14.29 -4.74
N PHE A 3 -10.43 -13.50 -4.49
CA PHE A 3 -10.49 -12.05 -4.59
C PHE A 3 -10.86 -11.63 -6.01
N ASP A 4 -11.72 -10.62 -6.16
CA ASP A 4 -11.98 -10.05 -7.47
C ASP A 4 -10.73 -9.30 -7.95
N THR A 5 -10.09 -9.85 -8.99
CA THR A 5 -8.79 -9.37 -9.46
C THR A 5 -8.88 -7.99 -10.11
N ALA A 6 -10.08 -7.50 -10.41
CA ALA A 6 -10.32 -6.18 -11.01
C ALA A 6 -9.96 -5.01 -10.07
N LEU A 7 -10.17 -5.19 -8.76
CA LEU A 7 -9.95 -4.14 -7.75
C LEU A 7 -8.50 -4.11 -7.24
N HIS A 8 -7.67 -5.06 -7.67
CA HIS A 8 -6.37 -5.33 -7.05
C HIS A 8 -5.23 -4.87 -7.93
N GLN A 9 -4.32 -4.10 -7.34
CA GLN A 9 -3.00 -3.89 -7.94
C GLN A 9 -1.96 -4.64 -7.11
N GLU A 10 -1.24 -5.56 -7.75
CA GLU A 10 -0.12 -6.26 -7.14
C GLU A 10 1.08 -5.34 -6.90
N PHE A 11 2.10 -5.88 -6.23
CA PHE A 11 3.37 -5.22 -5.95
C PHE A 11 4.03 -4.64 -7.21
N ASP A 12 4.14 -3.31 -7.29
CA ASP A 12 4.80 -2.61 -8.39
C ASP A 12 6.24 -2.21 -8.01
N ARG A 13 7.21 -2.97 -8.52
CA ARG A 13 8.65 -2.70 -8.34
C ARG A 13 9.08 -1.34 -8.87
N THR A 14 8.38 -0.76 -9.85
CA THR A 14 8.76 0.54 -10.42
C THR A 14 8.54 1.69 -9.44
N LEU A 15 7.72 1.51 -8.41
CA LEU A 15 7.52 2.48 -7.33
C LEU A 15 8.65 2.43 -6.28
N TRP A 16 9.40 1.34 -6.24
CA TRP A 16 10.46 1.07 -5.28
C TRP A 16 11.82 1.15 -5.97
N GLN A 17 12.23 2.38 -6.29
CA GLN A 17 13.51 2.67 -6.93
C GLN A 17 14.22 3.81 -6.22
N GLY A 18 15.55 3.80 -6.27
CA GLY A 18 16.37 4.85 -5.70
C GLY A 18 17.86 4.59 -5.90
N ARG A 19 18.68 5.51 -5.39
CA ARG A 19 20.13 5.31 -5.30
C ARG A 19 20.45 4.10 -4.43
N ILE A 20 21.51 3.38 -4.80
CA ILE A 20 22.15 2.35 -3.99
C ILE A 20 23.54 2.87 -3.64
N ASP A 21 23.83 2.89 -2.35
CA ASP A 21 25.10 3.35 -1.81
C ASP A 21 26.00 2.12 -1.50
N PRO A 22 27.29 2.13 -1.87
CA PRO A 22 28.19 1.01 -1.64
C PRO A 22 28.65 0.89 -0.18
N GLU A 23 28.47 1.93 0.63
CA GLU A 23 28.87 1.95 2.03
C GLU A 23 28.05 0.95 2.87
N PRO A 24 28.65 0.32 3.89
CA PRO A 24 27.90 -0.47 4.87
C PRO A 24 26.80 0.33 5.56
N ASP A 25 25.74 -0.35 6.00
CA ASP A 25 24.62 0.22 6.78
C ASP A 25 23.90 1.40 6.10
N SER A 26 23.94 1.43 4.76
CA SER A 26 23.36 2.49 3.93
C SER A 26 22.05 2.07 3.24
N GLU A 27 21.43 0.97 3.66
CA GLU A 27 20.24 0.46 2.99
C GLU A 27 19.08 1.44 3.06
N ARG A 28 18.27 1.43 2.00
CA ARG A 28 17.07 2.25 1.86
C ARG A 28 15.83 1.38 1.74
N TRP A 29 14.65 1.97 1.91
CA TRP A 29 13.37 1.26 1.85
C TRP A 29 13.22 0.40 0.59
N HIS A 30 13.55 0.95 -0.58
CA HIS A 30 13.45 0.23 -1.85
C HIS A 30 14.30 -1.06 -1.93
N GLN A 31 15.37 -1.16 -1.12
CA GLN A 31 16.23 -2.35 -1.06
C GLN A 31 15.73 -3.41 -0.08
N LYS A 32 14.81 -3.06 0.82
CA LYS A 32 14.38 -3.92 1.94
C LYS A 32 12.91 -4.33 1.87
N ILE A 33 12.06 -3.53 1.25
CA ILE A 33 10.64 -3.86 1.10
C ILE A 33 10.44 -4.98 0.09
N GLN A 34 9.48 -5.85 0.37
CA GLN A 34 9.16 -7.03 -0.43
C GLN A 34 7.65 -7.17 -0.61
N PRO A 35 7.15 -7.91 -1.61
CA PRO A 35 5.73 -8.24 -1.66
C PRO A 35 5.30 -9.01 -0.42
N LEU A 36 4.08 -8.76 0.07
CA LEU A 36 3.48 -9.59 1.12
C LEU A 36 3.12 -10.96 0.53
N ALA A 37 3.66 -12.03 1.12
CA ALA A 37 3.33 -13.41 0.75
C ALA A 37 2.50 -14.07 1.86
N GLU A 38 1.70 -15.06 1.51
CA GLU A 38 0.93 -15.85 2.49
C GLU A 38 1.87 -16.52 3.50
N GLY A 39 1.53 -16.43 4.78
CA GLY A 39 2.33 -17.01 5.87
C GLY A 39 3.67 -16.32 6.11
N ALA A 40 3.86 -15.10 5.60
CA ALA A 40 5.05 -14.31 5.89
C ALA A 40 5.20 -14.02 7.39
N THR A 41 6.43 -13.90 7.87
CA THR A 41 6.69 -13.54 9.26
C THR A 41 6.05 -12.17 9.58
N PRO A 42 5.40 -12.01 10.74
CA PRO A 42 4.78 -10.74 11.13
C PRO A 42 5.73 -9.54 10.98
N GLY A 43 5.19 -8.45 10.44
CA GLY A 43 5.94 -7.25 10.10
C GLY A 43 5.03 -6.09 9.68
N CYS A 44 5.64 -5.00 9.23
CA CYS A 44 4.89 -3.85 8.71
C CYS A 44 4.35 -4.18 7.31
N ALA A 45 3.07 -3.97 7.05
CA ALA A 45 2.47 -4.19 5.73
C ALA A 45 1.85 -2.89 5.20
N LEU A 46 2.33 -2.38 4.08
CA LEU A 46 1.74 -1.23 3.41
C LEU A 46 0.62 -1.71 2.49
N LEU A 47 -0.57 -1.13 2.61
CA LEU A 47 -1.70 -1.42 1.71
C LEU A 47 -2.25 -0.08 1.21
N GLY A 48 -2.29 0.14 -0.10
CA GLY A 48 -2.85 1.38 -0.63
C GLY A 48 -4.35 1.31 -0.84
N PHE A 49 -5.01 2.45 -0.64
CA PHE A 49 -6.40 2.66 -1.01
C PHE A 49 -6.46 3.74 -2.09
N ALA A 50 -6.42 3.32 -3.36
CA ALA A 50 -6.44 4.19 -4.52
C ALA A 50 -7.89 4.58 -4.85
N CYS A 51 -8.45 5.48 -4.03
CA CYS A 51 -9.82 5.97 -4.15
C CYS A 51 -9.89 7.49 -3.90
N ASP A 52 -10.65 8.19 -4.75
CA ASP A 52 -11.06 9.57 -4.58
C ASP A 52 -12.55 9.80 -4.90
N ALA A 53 -13.34 8.72 -4.91
CA ALA A 53 -14.78 8.78 -5.14
C ALA A 53 -15.49 9.58 -4.03
N GLY A 54 -15.08 9.41 -2.77
CA GLY A 54 -15.60 10.20 -1.65
C GLY A 54 -15.24 11.68 -1.77
N VAL A 55 -14.03 12.00 -2.25
CA VAL A 55 -13.63 13.37 -2.58
C VAL A 55 -14.54 13.96 -3.66
N ALA A 56 -14.82 13.21 -4.74
CA ALA A 56 -15.72 13.64 -5.81
C ALA A 56 -17.16 13.87 -5.29
N ARG A 57 -17.70 12.92 -4.52
CA ARG A 57 -19.03 13.01 -3.88
C ARG A 57 -19.14 14.25 -2.99
N ASN A 58 -18.05 14.62 -2.32
CA ASN A 58 -17.97 15.80 -1.47
C ASN A 58 -17.61 17.10 -2.21
N GLN A 59 -17.68 17.11 -3.55
CA GLN A 59 -17.37 18.29 -4.38
C GLN A 59 -15.94 18.81 -4.20
N GLY A 60 -15.03 17.92 -3.80
CA GLY A 60 -13.61 18.20 -3.67
C GLY A 60 -12.87 18.13 -5.01
N ARG A 61 -11.54 18.21 -4.94
CA ARG A 61 -10.66 18.04 -6.10
C ARG A 61 -10.11 16.62 -6.12
N VAL A 62 -10.49 15.85 -7.13
CA VAL A 62 -10.00 14.48 -7.39
C VAL A 62 -8.48 14.45 -7.64
N GLY A 63 -7.90 13.26 -7.53
CA GLY A 63 -6.45 13.00 -7.64
C GLY A 63 -5.89 12.24 -6.44
N ALA A 64 -6.66 12.10 -5.36
CA ALA A 64 -6.21 11.40 -4.16
C ALA A 64 -5.97 9.90 -4.42
N ALA A 65 -6.63 9.31 -5.42
CA ALA A 65 -6.38 7.93 -5.86
C ALA A 65 -4.92 7.68 -6.30
N GLU A 66 -4.16 8.71 -6.65
CA GLU A 66 -2.72 8.62 -6.97
C GLU A 66 -1.81 8.64 -5.72
N GLY A 67 -2.38 8.95 -4.56
CA GLY A 67 -1.71 9.07 -3.26
C GLY A 67 -0.85 7.86 -2.88
N PRO A 68 -1.38 6.62 -2.95
CA PRO A 68 -0.59 5.43 -2.61
C PRO A 68 0.70 5.31 -3.42
N ALA A 69 0.64 5.54 -4.74
CA ALA A 69 1.81 5.48 -5.60
C ALA A 69 2.80 6.62 -5.31
N ALA A 70 2.30 7.83 -5.05
CA ALA A 70 3.15 8.97 -4.68
C ALA A 70 3.88 8.74 -3.35
N LEU A 71 3.18 8.21 -2.34
CA LEU A 71 3.74 7.90 -1.02
C LEU A 71 4.83 6.82 -1.12
N ARG A 72 4.62 5.76 -1.91
CA ARG A 72 5.65 4.73 -2.15
C ARG A 72 6.91 5.32 -2.77
N ARG A 73 6.78 6.14 -3.81
CA ARG A 73 7.93 6.81 -4.45
C ARG A 73 8.68 7.73 -3.50
N ALA A 74 7.96 8.43 -2.63
CA ALA A 74 8.57 9.29 -1.61
C ALA A 74 9.29 8.50 -0.52
N LEU A 75 8.75 7.34 -0.13
CA LEU A 75 9.32 6.46 0.89
C LEU A 75 10.53 5.67 0.38
N ALA A 76 10.49 5.22 -0.87
CA ALA A 76 11.51 4.38 -1.50
C ALA A 76 12.97 4.82 -1.25
N PRO A 77 13.37 6.10 -1.44
CA PRO A 77 14.75 6.53 -1.25
C PRO A 77 15.13 6.77 0.22
N LEU A 78 14.21 6.70 1.18
CA LEU A 78 14.54 6.98 2.59
C LEU A 78 15.41 5.88 3.18
N ALA A 79 16.26 6.27 4.14
CA ALA A 79 17.14 5.33 4.84
C ALA A 79 16.32 4.29 5.63
N TRP A 80 16.84 3.07 5.69
CA TRP A 80 16.25 1.96 6.41
C TRP A 80 16.93 1.79 7.77
N HIS A 81 16.25 2.21 8.84
CA HIS A 81 16.71 2.01 10.22
C HIS A 81 15.80 1.07 11.02
N ARG A 82 14.89 0.37 10.33
CA ARG A 82 13.89 -0.48 10.96
C ARG A 82 14.44 -1.86 11.26
N GLN A 83 13.89 -2.47 12.31
CA GLN A 83 14.03 -3.88 12.61
C GLN A 83 12.77 -4.64 12.16
N GLY A 84 12.97 -5.87 11.67
CA GLY A 84 11.88 -6.71 11.15
C GLY A 84 11.45 -6.36 9.72
N PRO A 85 10.69 -7.25 9.07
CA PRO A 85 10.34 -7.10 7.66
C PRO A 85 9.35 -5.95 7.43
N ALA A 86 9.38 -5.40 6.22
CA ALA A 86 8.30 -4.58 5.69
C ALA A 86 7.83 -5.15 4.36
N TYR A 87 6.53 -5.10 4.15
CA TYR A 87 5.86 -5.63 2.99
C TYR A 87 5.09 -4.52 2.29
N ASP A 88 5.01 -4.61 0.98
CA ASP A 88 4.02 -3.89 0.19
C ASP A 88 3.00 -4.92 -0.30
N ALA A 89 1.77 -4.73 0.15
CA ALA A 89 0.66 -5.61 -0.10
C ALA A 89 -0.15 -5.17 -1.34
N GLY A 90 0.31 -4.16 -2.09
CA GLY A 90 -0.36 -3.64 -3.26
C GLY A 90 -1.43 -2.61 -2.93
N ASP A 91 -2.36 -2.38 -3.86
CA ASP A 91 -3.45 -1.42 -3.72
C ASP A 91 -4.83 -2.08 -3.90
N VAL A 92 -5.80 -1.54 -3.18
CA VAL A 92 -7.23 -1.66 -3.49
C VAL A 92 -7.63 -0.42 -4.29
N ARG A 93 -8.25 -0.62 -5.45
CA ARG A 93 -8.71 0.44 -6.36
C ARG A 93 -10.21 0.59 -6.26
N CYS A 94 -10.69 1.83 -6.36
CA CYS A 94 -12.10 2.12 -6.56
C CYS A 94 -12.41 2.25 -8.06
N GLU A 95 -13.35 1.46 -8.57
CA GLU A 95 -13.83 1.60 -9.94
C GLU A 95 -15.00 2.60 -10.01
N GLY A 96 -14.77 3.73 -10.67
CA GLY A 96 -15.79 4.76 -10.81
C GLY A 96 -16.23 5.33 -9.46
N ASP A 97 -17.49 5.08 -9.09
CA ASP A 97 -18.10 5.54 -7.84
C ASP A 97 -18.41 4.39 -6.86
N ALA A 98 -17.82 3.19 -7.07
CA ALA A 98 -18.05 2.00 -6.24
C ALA A 98 -17.24 2.04 -4.91
N MET A 99 -17.33 3.14 -4.17
CA MET A 99 -16.54 3.41 -2.97
C MET A 99 -16.77 2.36 -1.88
N GLU A 100 -18.03 1.99 -1.63
CA GLU A 100 -18.43 1.03 -0.61
C GLU A 100 -17.86 -0.37 -0.89
N GLU A 101 -17.81 -0.78 -2.16
CA GLU A 101 -17.21 -2.05 -2.58
C GLU A 101 -15.69 -2.02 -2.35
N ALA A 102 -15.02 -0.91 -2.71
CA ALA A 102 -13.60 -0.73 -2.46
C ALA A 102 -13.26 -0.70 -0.95
N GLN A 103 -14.12 -0.11 -0.11
CA GLN A 103 -13.96 -0.13 1.35
C GLN A 103 -14.13 -1.54 1.93
N GLN A 104 -15.10 -2.31 1.45
CA GLN A 104 -15.28 -3.69 1.86
C GLN A 104 -14.06 -4.54 1.47
N GLU A 105 -13.54 -4.36 0.26
CA GLU A 105 -12.33 -5.04 -0.20
C GLU A 105 -11.10 -4.65 0.64
N LEU A 106 -10.96 -3.37 0.99
CA LEU A 106 -9.91 -2.92 1.91
C LEU A 106 -10.00 -3.64 3.26
N ALA A 107 -11.22 -3.77 3.82
CA ALA A 107 -11.44 -4.49 5.07
C ALA A 107 -11.11 -5.99 4.96
N ASP A 108 -11.54 -6.63 3.87
CA ASP A 108 -11.29 -8.04 3.59
C ASP A 108 -9.79 -8.36 3.46
N ARG A 109 -9.00 -7.37 3.04
CA ARG A 109 -7.54 -7.46 2.99
C ARG A 109 -6.85 -7.13 4.30
N LEU A 110 -7.37 -6.19 5.08
CA LEU A 110 -6.79 -5.81 6.38
C LEU A 110 -7.03 -6.89 7.45
N ALA A 111 -8.21 -7.51 7.47
CA ALA A 111 -8.59 -8.51 8.46
C ALA A 111 -7.59 -9.69 8.57
N PRO A 112 -7.19 -10.37 7.48
CA PRO A 112 -6.20 -11.44 7.56
C PRO A 112 -4.82 -10.93 7.97
N MET A 113 -4.37 -9.76 7.49
CA MET A 113 -3.08 -9.18 7.90
C MET A 113 -3.02 -8.96 9.42
N LEU A 114 -4.10 -8.42 10.00
CA LEU A 114 -4.23 -8.24 11.45
C LEU A 114 -4.27 -9.59 12.18
N GLY A 115 -5.02 -10.56 11.64
CA GLY A 115 -5.12 -11.91 12.20
C GLY A 115 -3.79 -12.68 12.21
N GLU A 116 -2.95 -12.45 11.21
CA GLU A 116 -1.60 -13.00 11.09
C GLU A 116 -0.55 -12.23 11.92
N GLY A 117 -0.95 -11.11 12.55
CA GLY A 117 -0.09 -10.33 13.44
C GLY A 117 0.76 -9.27 12.73
N HIS A 118 0.50 -8.99 11.45
CA HIS A 118 1.11 -7.85 10.78
C HIS A 118 0.63 -6.53 11.38
N LEU A 119 1.45 -5.49 11.22
CA LEU A 119 1.06 -4.10 11.45
C LEU A 119 0.72 -3.47 10.09
N PRO A 120 -0.56 -3.46 9.67
CA PRO A 120 -0.94 -2.80 8.43
C PRO A 120 -0.90 -1.28 8.57
N ILE A 121 -0.40 -0.62 7.54
CA ILE A 121 -0.42 0.84 7.37
C ILE A 121 -1.12 1.11 6.05
N VAL A 122 -2.29 1.74 6.11
CA VAL A 122 -3.03 2.11 4.92
C VAL A 122 -2.46 3.40 4.33
N LEU A 123 -2.04 3.34 3.07
CA LEU A 123 -1.66 4.52 2.28
C LEU A 123 -2.94 5.03 1.63
N GLY A 124 -3.51 6.09 2.20
CA GLY A 124 -4.82 6.59 1.78
C GLY A 124 -4.83 7.24 0.40
N GLY A 125 -6.05 7.40 -0.10
CA GLY A 125 -6.42 8.40 -1.09
C GLY A 125 -7.12 9.57 -0.39
N GLY A 126 -8.44 9.67 -0.54
CA GLY A 126 -9.23 10.62 0.24
C GLY A 126 -9.48 10.20 1.71
N HIS A 127 -10.19 11.02 2.48
CA HIS A 127 -10.53 10.73 3.89
C HIS A 127 -11.61 9.64 4.06
N GLU A 128 -12.17 9.15 2.96
CA GLU A 128 -13.06 8.01 2.88
C GLU A 128 -12.39 6.65 3.11
N VAL A 129 -11.09 6.64 3.42
CA VAL A 129 -10.35 5.43 3.79
C VAL A 129 -10.89 4.76 5.06
#